data_AF-A0A9X0APW8-F1
#
_entry.id   AF-A0A9X0APW8-F1
#
_cell.length_a   1.000
_cell.length_b   1.000
_cell.length_c   1.000
_cell.angle_alpha   90.00
_cell.angle_beta   90.00
_cell.angle_gamma   90.00
#
_symmetry.space_group_name_H-M   'P 1'
#
loop_
_entity.id
_entity.type
_entity.pdbx_description
1 polymer ?
#
loop_
_entity_poly.entity_id
_entity_poly.type
_entity_poly.pdbx_seq_one_letter_code
_entity_poly.pdbx_strand_id
1 'polypeptide(L)'
;MTPVKVPFSPEPYPLGSQQILEEITHDNGHIWTPLLQHKCSFPPEIFSQVMLNLIRNPNINSNHLFRADISLEQQFDENFQNDPTIPARIIHFRNYTLQKVMVRTMIPRNILKDRPLDQTCLFYTQTTDAGELQSLVIYLPHISSPDESPFYHPKVHGIAFQHTFNLGTQDGKIAIHYSFFDSEPRTQTLERTAEHLLAALYKHGQGTAAGYVKKVHHDTIMPQATVQNTYARLKAKYAKTLIDNWAEVTDPEKHVFEDLNIAAFLIELWADTYKDTEFPGYVDIGCGNGLLVHILSEEGFKGWGFDARERKSWSVFGPKTREKLQELVLIPSILYPASNENQTSGPNIHNGTFPKGTFIISNHADELTPWTPILANISQSPFMMIPCCSHALSGARYRAPPPKGSKGTPSAYSSLVAWVAGLAKGCGWEVEKEWLRIPSTRNAALIGRRRKLDYGEIDVREFVDANGGAAGWKENAMKLVTGKAKNH
;
A
#
# COMPACT_ATOMS: atom_id res chain seq x y z
N MET A 1 -29.98 15.47 3.74
CA MET A 1 -29.11 16.66 3.82
C MET A 1 -27.67 16.20 3.72
N THR A 2 -27.01 16.46 2.59
CA THR A 2 -25.56 16.29 2.47
C THR A 2 -24.91 17.22 3.49
N PRO A 3 -24.06 16.73 4.41
CA PRO A 3 -23.39 17.62 5.35
C PRO A 3 -22.57 18.62 4.55
N VAL A 4 -22.88 19.90 4.70
CA VAL A 4 -22.07 20.99 4.14
C VAL A 4 -20.67 20.80 4.73
N LYS A 5 -19.70 20.44 3.88
CA LYS A 5 -18.30 20.39 4.28
C LYS A 5 -17.88 21.83 4.59
N VAL A 6 -17.88 22.19 5.87
CA VAL A 6 -17.27 23.44 6.31
C VAL A 6 -15.79 23.36 5.93
N PRO A 7 -15.27 24.27 5.10
CA PRO A 7 -13.86 24.28 4.74
C PRO A 7 -13.03 24.49 6.01
N PHE A 8 -11.90 23.79 6.10
CA PHE A 8 -10.91 24.03 7.16
C PHE A 8 -10.36 25.45 7.00
N SER A 9 -10.50 26.27 8.04
CA SER A 9 -10.11 27.68 8.02
C SER A 9 -9.43 28.02 9.35
N PRO A 10 -8.12 27.79 9.47
CA PRO A 10 -7.40 28.05 10.71
C PRO A 10 -7.25 29.54 10.96
N GLU A 11 -7.26 29.91 12.24
CA GLU A 11 -7.04 31.27 12.70
C GLU A 11 -5.52 31.49 12.89
N PRO A 12 -4.93 32.55 12.30
CA PRO A 12 -3.54 32.88 12.54
C PRO A 12 -3.35 33.48 13.93
N TYR A 13 -2.22 33.17 14.56
CA TYR A 13 -1.79 33.92 15.73
C TYR A 13 -1.27 35.30 15.29
N PRO A 14 -1.65 36.40 15.99
CA PRO A 14 -1.10 37.71 15.74
C PRO A 14 0.43 37.73 15.81
N LEU A 15 1.08 38.51 14.94
CA LEU A 15 2.52 38.77 15.01
C LEU A 15 2.88 39.35 16.38
N GLY A 16 3.89 38.78 17.05
CA GLY A 16 4.29 39.18 18.40
C GLY A 16 3.46 38.58 19.53
N SER A 17 2.59 37.59 19.25
CA SER A 17 1.95 36.79 20.30
C SER A 17 2.99 36.24 21.29
N GLN A 18 2.68 36.29 22.59
CA GLN A 18 3.56 35.72 23.62
C GLN A 18 3.85 34.25 23.33
N GLN A 19 5.09 33.84 23.63
CA GLN A 19 5.48 32.44 23.54
C GLN A 19 4.64 31.61 24.51
N ILE A 20 3.97 30.60 23.97
CA ILE A 20 3.11 29.69 24.75
C ILE A 20 3.93 28.49 25.27
N LEU A 21 4.98 28.13 24.52
CA LEU A 21 5.85 27.00 24.83
C LEU A 21 7.21 27.54 25.27
N GLU A 22 7.56 27.31 26.54
CA GLU A 22 8.85 27.70 27.11
C GLU A 22 9.73 26.45 27.26
N GLU A 23 10.74 26.34 26.40
CA GLU A 23 11.73 25.27 26.47
C GLU A 23 12.74 25.52 27.60
N ILE A 24 12.93 24.53 28.47
CA ILE A 24 13.76 24.62 29.69
C ILE A 24 14.96 23.66 29.68
N THR A 25 15.30 23.09 28.50
CA THR A 25 16.40 22.12 28.36
C THR A 25 17.77 22.74 28.63
N HIS A 26 17.95 24.00 28.21
CA HIS A 26 19.19 24.77 28.35
C HIS A 26 18.85 26.22 28.72
N ASP A 27 19.82 26.94 29.30
CA ASP A 27 19.65 28.34 29.75
C ASP A 27 19.18 29.30 28.64
N ASN A 28 19.31 28.90 27.36
CA ASN A 28 18.75 29.57 26.18
C ASN A 28 18.04 28.55 25.26
N GLY A 29 16.91 27.99 25.71
CA GLY A 29 16.07 27.10 24.90
C GLY A 29 15.60 27.76 23.59
N HIS A 30 15.23 26.94 22.61
CA HIS A 30 14.79 27.47 21.33
C HIS A 30 13.47 28.24 21.46
N ILE A 31 13.30 29.28 20.63
CA ILE A 31 12.06 30.04 20.54
C ILE A 31 11.02 29.26 19.73
N TRP A 32 9.84 29.05 20.31
CA TRP A 32 8.70 28.38 19.67
C TRP A 32 7.62 29.39 19.29
N THR A 33 7.51 29.70 18.00
CA THR A 33 6.59 30.71 17.47
C THR A 33 5.24 30.09 17.12
N PRO A 34 4.12 30.53 17.72
CA PRO A 34 2.79 30.08 17.32
C PRO A 34 2.42 30.61 15.93
N LEU A 35 1.86 29.74 15.08
CA LEU A 35 1.50 30.09 13.70
C LEU A 35 0.00 30.08 13.48
N LEU A 36 -0.66 28.94 13.70
CA LEU A 36 -2.06 28.73 13.38
C LEU A 36 -2.75 27.95 14.51
N GLN A 37 -4.04 28.23 14.74
CA GLN A 37 -4.92 27.46 15.62
C GLN A 37 -6.25 27.15 14.95
N HIS A 38 -6.94 26.13 15.43
CA HIS A 38 -8.29 25.80 14.98
C HIS A 38 -9.07 25.08 16.09
N LYS A 39 -10.36 25.39 16.25
CA LYS A 39 -11.24 24.66 17.18
C LYS A 39 -11.44 23.22 16.73
N CYS A 40 -11.59 22.29 17.65
CA CYS A 40 -11.86 20.90 17.36
C CYS A 40 -12.82 20.30 18.41
N SER A 41 -13.36 19.13 18.13
CA SER A 41 -14.30 18.43 19.01
C SER A 41 -13.79 17.07 19.48
N PHE A 42 -12.51 16.79 19.28
CA PHE A 42 -11.92 15.50 19.63
C PHE A 42 -11.07 15.62 20.92
N PRO A 43 -11.14 14.61 21.81
CA PRO A 43 -10.42 14.63 23.09
C PRO A 43 -8.94 14.20 22.92
N PRO A 44 -8.12 14.29 23.98
CA PRO A 44 -6.68 14.02 23.94
C PRO A 44 -6.31 12.63 23.41
N GLU A 45 -7.15 11.61 23.65
CA GLU A 45 -6.91 10.24 23.20
C GLU A 45 -6.94 10.15 21.67
N ILE A 46 -7.89 10.85 21.04
CA ILE A 46 -7.98 10.92 19.58
C ILE A 46 -6.82 11.75 19.02
N PHE A 47 -6.46 12.87 19.66
CA PHE A 47 -5.29 13.65 19.26
C PHE A 47 -4.02 12.78 19.26
N SER A 48 -3.75 12.07 20.36
CA SER A 48 -2.60 11.16 20.49
C SER A 48 -2.63 10.05 19.44
N GLN A 49 -3.79 9.43 19.21
CA GLN A 49 -3.97 8.40 18.19
C GLN A 49 -3.66 8.92 16.77
N VAL A 50 -4.15 10.12 16.43
CA VAL A 50 -3.90 10.74 15.13
C VAL A 50 -2.43 11.09 14.97
N MET A 51 -1.80 11.69 15.99
CA MET A 51 -0.38 12.02 15.96
C MET A 51 0.48 10.76 15.78
N LEU A 52 0.21 9.69 16.52
CA LEU A 52 0.88 8.39 16.32
C LEU A 52 0.73 7.87 14.88
N ASN A 53 -0.48 7.99 14.30
CA ASN A 53 -0.71 7.58 12.92
C ASN A 53 0.07 8.44 11.91
N LEU A 54 0.15 9.76 12.11
CA LEU A 54 0.92 10.67 11.26
C LEU A 54 2.44 10.49 11.42
N ILE A 55 2.90 10.07 12.60
CA ILE A 55 4.29 9.70 12.85
C ILE A 55 4.67 8.44 12.07
N ARG A 56 3.82 7.40 12.16
CA ARG A 56 4.06 6.12 11.47
C ARG A 56 3.84 6.20 9.96
N ASN A 57 2.98 7.11 9.49
CA ASN A 57 2.60 7.23 8.08
C ASN A 57 2.85 8.66 7.56
N PRO A 58 4.11 9.08 7.42
CA PRO A 58 4.44 10.44 6.98
C PRO A 58 3.96 10.75 5.56
N ASN A 59 3.68 9.71 4.76
CA ASN A 59 3.11 9.83 3.42
C ASN A 59 1.68 10.43 3.40
N ILE A 60 1.04 10.57 4.57
CA ILE A 60 -0.23 11.29 4.71
C ILE A 60 -0.01 12.81 4.60
N ASN A 61 1.13 13.30 5.09
CA ASN A 61 1.49 14.73 5.11
C ASN A 61 2.34 15.14 3.91
N SER A 62 3.00 14.20 3.23
CA SER A 62 3.82 14.50 2.05
C SER A 62 3.79 13.35 1.06
N ASN A 63 3.42 13.63 -0.18
CA ASN A 63 3.49 12.67 -1.27
C ASN A 63 4.94 12.34 -1.68
N HIS A 64 5.93 13.10 -1.23
CA HIS A 64 7.36 12.81 -1.44
C HIS A 64 7.88 11.71 -0.50
N LEU A 65 7.18 11.43 0.60
CA LEU A 65 7.57 10.41 1.57
C LEU A 65 6.92 9.07 1.26
N PHE A 66 7.70 8.00 1.43
CA PHE A 66 7.29 6.63 1.16
C PHE A 66 6.77 5.93 2.42
N ARG A 67 7.52 6.05 3.52
CA ARG A 67 7.20 5.51 4.86
C ARG A 67 8.07 6.17 5.94
N ALA A 68 7.87 5.75 7.19
CA ALA A 68 8.79 5.98 8.31
C ALA A 68 9.25 4.64 8.88
N ASP A 69 10.56 4.49 9.08
CA ASP A 69 11.14 3.36 9.83
C ASP A 69 11.29 3.80 11.30
N ILE A 70 10.74 3.04 12.25
CA ILE A 70 10.78 3.39 13.68
C ILE A 70 11.96 2.67 14.33
N SER A 71 12.95 3.42 14.80
CA SER A 71 14.10 2.87 15.54
C SER A 71 13.85 2.82 17.05
N LEU A 72 13.05 3.75 17.59
CA LEU A 72 12.72 3.83 19.01
C LEU A 72 11.24 4.14 19.21
N GLU A 73 10.58 3.43 20.13
CA GLU A 73 9.26 3.79 20.68
C GLU A 73 9.18 3.29 22.14
N GLN A 74 9.33 4.20 23.10
CA GLN A 74 9.34 3.88 24.54
C GLN A 74 8.60 4.95 25.35
N GLN A 75 8.03 4.54 26.49
CA GLN A 75 7.61 5.49 27.52
C GLN A 75 8.87 6.16 28.11
N PHE A 76 8.71 7.39 28.56
CA PHE A 76 9.78 8.15 29.18
C PHE A 76 9.66 8.06 30.70
N ASP A 77 10.38 7.09 31.26
CA ASP A 77 10.47 6.83 32.70
C ASP A 77 11.93 6.50 33.08
N GLU A 78 12.14 6.04 34.31
CA GLU A 78 13.46 5.66 34.84
C GLU A 78 14.15 4.53 34.05
N ASN A 79 13.40 3.76 33.27
CA ASN A 79 13.91 2.66 32.45
C ASN A 79 14.15 3.07 30.99
N PHE A 80 13.97 4.35 30.65
CA PHE A 80 14.18 4.84 29.29
C PHE A 80 15.61 4.54 28.81
N GLN A 81 15.71 3.80 27.71
CA GLN A 81 16.98 3.48 27.08
C GLN A 81 17.00 4.02 25.65
N ASN A 82 18.05 4.78 25.36
CA ASN A 82 18.19 5.39 24.05
C ASN A 82 18.64 4.35 22.99
N ASP A 83 18.27 4.58 21.73
CA ASP A 83 18.81 3.79 20.63
C ASP A 83 20.29 4.16 20.43
N PRO A 84 21.20 3.18 20.35
CA PRO A 84 22.64 3.45 20.26
C PRO A 84 23.06 3.99 18.89
N THR A 85 22.25 3.80 17.85
CA THR A 85 22.54 4.19 16.47
C THR A 85 21.97 5.57 16.14
N ILE A 86 20.74 5.84 16.57
CA ILE A 86 20.03 7.11 16.31
C ILE A 86 19.47 7.61 17.64
N PRO A 87 20.31 8.24 18.49
CA PRO A 87 19.87 8.67 19.81
C PRO A 87 18.78 9.74 19.71
N ALA A 88 17.74 9.60 20.53
CA ALA A 88 16.67 10.57 20.67
C ALA A 88 17.20 11.92 21.15
N ARG A 89 16.76 13.00 20.49
CA ARG A 89 16.94 14.38 20.94
C ARG A 89 15.80 14.72 21.90
N ILE A 90 16.11 14.91 23.17
CA ILE A 90 15.11 15.17 24.22
C ILE A 90 15.20 16.62 24.64
N ILE A 91 14.06 17.30 24.64
CA ILE A 91 13.89 18.66 25.16
C ILE A 91 12.77 18.67 26.21
N HIS A 92 12.76 19.66 27.08
CA HIS A 92 11.74 19.80 28.13
C HIS A 92 11.04 21.15 28.02
N PHE A 93 9.75 21.17 28.35
CA PHE A 93 8.96 22.40 28.36
C PHE A 93 8.44 22.65 29.78
N ARG A 94 8.41 23.92 30.19
CA ARG A 94 7.84 24.31 31.48
C ARG A 94 6.39 23.81 31.58
N ASN A 95 6.03 23.21 32.71
CA ASN A 95 4.70 22.67 33.04
C ASN A 95 4.24 21.43 32.23
N TYR A 96 5.03 20.95 31.27
CA TYR A 96 4.72 19.74 30.51
C TYR A 96 5.53 18.55 31.03
N THR A 97 4.88 17.40 31.19
CA THR A 97 5.55 16.15 31.53
C THR A 97 5.74 15.30 30.28
N LEU A 98 6.98 14.94 29.95
CA LEU A 98 7.29 14.04 28.84
C LEU A 98 6.79 12.63 29.16
N GLN A 99 5.96 12.07 28.29
CA GLN A 99 5.33 10.76 28.46
C GLN A 99 5.99 9.70 27.58
N LYS A 100 6.23 10.00 26.30
CA LYS A 100 6.71 9.03 25.31
C LYS A 100 7.72 9.66 24.37
N VAL A 101 8.76 8.88 24.04
CA VAL A 101 9.78 9.21 23.04
C VAL A 101 9.70 8.22 21.89
N MET A 102 9.69 8.75 20.67
CA MET A 102 9.85 7.97 19.45
C MET A 102 10.98 8.54 18.60
N VAL A 103 11.68 7.68 17.87
CA VAL A 103 12.63 8.08 16.83
C VAL A 103 12.23 7.38 15.55
N ARG A 104 12.14 8.15 14.46
CA ARG A 104 11.82 7.66 13.13
C ARG A 104 12.83 8.13 12.10
N THR A 105 13.06 7.32 11.08
CA THR A 105 13.73 7.71 9.84
C THR A 105 12.67 7.86 8.75
N MET A 106 12.48 9.08 8.25
CA MET A 106 11.57 9.33 7.12
C MET A 106 12.26 8.93 5.81
N ILE A 107 11.65 8.01 5.07
CA ILE A 107 12.20 7.48 3.82
C ILE A 107 11.52 8.16 2.62
N PRO A 108 12.26 8.86 1.74
CA PRO A 108 11.69 9.46 0.54
C PRO A 108 11.34 8.41 -0.51
N ARG A 109 10.35 8.72 -1.37
CA ARG A 109 9.97 7.88 -2.51
C ARG A 109 11.07 7.80 -3.58
N ASN A 110 11.92 8.80 -3.64
CA ASN A 110 13.04 8.87 -4.55
C ASN A 110 14.32 9.19 -3.78
N ILE A 111 15.00 8.12 -3.34
CA ILE A 111 16.27 8.20 -2.61
C ILE A 111 17.42 8.78 -3.44
N LEU A 112 17.26 8.89 -4.76
CA LEU A 112 18.24 9.54 -5.64
C LEU A 112 18.07 11.06 -5.68
N LYS A 113 16.91 11.59 -5.26
CA LYS A 113 16.61 13.03 -5.22
C LYS A 113 16.66 13.62 -3.81
N ASP A 114 16.24 12.85 -2.82
CA ASP A 114 16.19 13.29 -1.44
C ASP A 114 16.82 12.24 -0.52
N ARG A 115 17.42 12.71 0.58
CA ARG A 115 18.01 11.84 1.61
C ARG A 115 16.97 11.44 2.67
N PRO A 116 17.12 10.27 3.31
CA PRO A 116 16.40 9.97 4.54
C PRO A 116 16.67 11.00 5.63
N LEU A 117 15.70 11.22 6.52
CA LEU A 117 15.80 12.17 7.63
C LEU A 117 15.34 11.52 8.94
N ASP A 118 16.26 11.40 9.89
CA ASP A 118 15.94 11.02 11.25
C ASP A 118 15.22 12.15 11.97
N GLN A 119 14.27 11.79 12.82
CA GLN A 119 13.44 12.73 13.55
C GLN A 119 12.99 12.12 14.86
N THR A 120 13.22 12.86 15.96
CA THR A 120 12.64 12.52 17.26
C THR A 120 11.23 13.08 17.36
N CYS A 121 10.29 12.27 17.84
CA CYS A 121 8.93 12.67 18.16
C CYS A 121 8.69 12.51 19.66
N LEU A 122 8.32 13.60 20.34
CA LEU A 122 8.17 13.65 21.79
C LEU A 122 6.71 13.95 22.14
N PHE A 123 6.13 13.19 23.08
CA PHE A 123 4.74 13.35 23.53
C PHE A 123 4.71 13.83 24.97
N TYR A 124 4.01 14.92 25.23
CA TYR A 124 3.85 15.49 26.56
C TYR A 124 2.39 15.67 26.91
N THR A 125 2.14 15.74 28.22
CA THR A 125 0.85 16.06 28.80
C THR A 125 0.98 17.09 29.91
N GLN A 126 -0.07 17.87 30.10
CA GLN A 126 -0.23 18.81 31.20
C GLN A 126 -1.71 18.88 31.59
N THR A 127 -1.99 19.16 32.87
CA THR A 127 -3.29 19.63 33.33
C THR A 127 -3.10 21.04 33.87
N THR A 128 -3.88 21.99 33.39
CA THR A 128 -3.80 23.39 33.86
C THR A 128 -4.52 23.54 35.20
N ASP A 129 -4.24 24.63 35.92
CA ASP A 129 -4.94 24.95 37.18
C ASP A 129 -6.46 25.11 36.97
N ALA A 130 -6.89 25.47 35.75
CA ALA A 130 -8.29 25.54 35.33
C ALA A 130 -8.92 24.16 35.02
N GLY A 131 -8.16 23.07 35.15
CA GLY A 131 -8.60 21.71 34.85
C GLY A 131 -8.63 21.36 33.36
N GLU A 132 -8.02 22.18 32.50
CA GLU A 132 -7.92 21.87 31.07
C GLU A 132 -6.81 20.85 30.82
N LEU A 133 -7.08 19.89 29.93
CA LEU A 133 -6.10 18.91 29.51
C LEU A 133 -5.33 19.47 28.31
N GLN A 134 -4.01 19.46 28.39
CA GLN A 134 -3.12 19.86 27.30
C GLN A 134 -2.25 18.69 26.88
N SER A 135 -2.17 18.46 25.57
CA SER A 135 -1.28 17.49 24.93
C SER A 135 -0.37 18.21 23.96
N LEU A 136 0.90 17.84 23.93
CA LEU A 136 1.90 18.45 23.06
C LEU A 136 2.69 17.34 22.37
N VAL A 137 2.83 17.44 21.04
CA VAL A 137 3.68 16.55 20.25
C VAL A 137 4.71 17.37 19.50
N ILE A 138 5.98 17.08 19.71
CA ILE A 138 7.10 17.77 19.08
C ILE A 138 7.76 16.87 18.05
N TYR A 139 8.06 17.40 16.86
CA TYR A 139 8.92 16.78 15.86
C TYR A 139 10.23 17.55 15.78
N LEU A 140 11.34 16.88 16.11
CA LEU A 140 12.70 17.42 16.07
C LEU A 140 13.50 16.72 14.95
N PRO A 141 13.63 17.32 13.76
CA PRO A 141 14.49 16.76 12.72
C PRO A 141 15.94 16.69 13.19
N HIS A 142 16.65 15.63 12.81
CA HIS A 142 18.06 15.42 13.16
C HIS A 142 18.97 16.18 12.21
N ILE A 143 18.82 17.50 12.18
CA ILE A 143 19.63 18.42 11.38
C ILE A 143 20.21 19.50 12.29
N SER A 144 21.30 20.10 11.86
CA SER A 144 21.97 21.20 12.58
C SER A 144 21.88 22.54 11.86
N SER A 145 21.55 22.52 10.56
CA SER A 145 21.43 23.72 9.73
C SER A 145 20.28 23.58 8.72
N PRO A 146 19.78 24.68 8.14
CA PRO A 146 18.72 24.59 7.13
C PRO A 146 19.12 23.90 5.83
N ASP A 147 20.39 23.94 5.46
CA ASP A 147 20.92 23.34 4.23
C ASP A 147 20.92 21.80 4.28
N GLU A 148 20.85 21.26 5.49
CA GLU A 148 20.66 19.83 5.71
C GLU A 148 19.21 19.39 5.46
N SER A 149 18.22 20.29 5.46
CA SER A 149 16.81 19.90 5.32
C SER A 149 16.53 19.31 3.93
N PRO A 150 16.01 18.07 3.83
CA PRO A 150 15.53 17.53 2.57
C PRO A 150 14.36 18.36 2.00
N PHE A 151 14.10 18.26 0.69
CA PHE A 151 13.09 19.06 0.02
C PHE A 151 11.68 18.87 0.61
N TYR A 152 11.38 17.66 1.09
CA TYR A 152 10.08 17.30 1.63
C TYR A 152 9.82 17.77 3.07
N HIS A 153 10.80 18.37 3.75
CA HIS A 153 10.70 18.79 5.14
C HIS A 153 10.90 20.32 5.27
N PRO A 154 10.09 21.03 6.08
CA PRO A 154 10.27 22.46 6.28
C PRO A 154 11.59 22.76 7.01
N LYS A 155 12.32 23.78 6.54
CA LYS A 155 13.57 24.24 7.15
C LYS A 155 13.35 24.90 8.53
N VAL A 156 13.17 24.09 9.56
CA VAL A 156 12.94 24.51 10.96
C VAL A 156 13.69 23.61 11.93
N HIS A 157 14.07 24.13 13.11
CA HIS A 157 14.63 23.34 14.20
C HIS A 157 13.62 22.34 14.78
N GLY A 158 12.33 22.67 14.73
CA GLY A 158 11.30 21.81 15.25
C GLY A 158 9.88 22.26 14.92
N ILE A 159 8.95 21.31 15.00
CA ILE A 159 7.51 21.51 14.79
C ILE A 159 6.76 21.03 16.02
N ALA A 160 5.89 21.85 16.58
CA ALA A 160 5.06 21.50 17.72
C ALA A 160 3.58 21.48 17.33
N PHE A 161 2.88 20.42 17.71
CA PHE A 161 1.44 20.29 17.64
C PHE A 161 0.88 20.32 19.05
N GLN A 162 0.10 21.34 19.37
CA GLN A 162 -0.54 21.49 20.67
C GLN A 162 -2.02 21.17 20.55
N HIS A 163 -2.57 20.51 21.56
CA HIS A 163 -3.99 20.27 21.74
C HIS A 163 -4.39 20.69 23.14
N THR A 164 -5.49 21.43 23.26
CA THR A 164 -6.11 21.83 24.52
C THR A 164 -7.55 21.32 24.51
N PHE A 165 -8.00 20.75 25.61
CA PHE A 165 -9.36 20.22 25.74
C PHE A 165 -9.97 20.58 27.10
N ASN A 166 -11.18 21.14 27.06
CA ASN A 166 -11.94 21.46 28.24
C ASN A 166 -12.98 20.36 28.51
N LEU A 167 -12.83 19.66 29.64
CA LEU A 167 -13.72 18.56 30.01
C LEU A 167 -15.16 19.01 30.30
N GLY A 168 -15.36 20.26 30.75
CA GLY A 168 -16.68 20.79 31.08
C GLY A 168 -17.50 21.12 29.84
N THR A 169 -16.90 21.79 28.86
CA THR A 169 -17.57 22.22 27.61
C THR A 169 -17.46 21.19 26.49
N GLN A 170 -16.59 20.18 26.63
CA GLN A 170 -16.32 19.15 25.62
C GLN A 170 -15.85 19.72 24.28
N ASP A 171 -15.18 20.87 24.32
CA ASP A 171 -14.54 21.50 23.17
C ASP A 171 -13.03 21.50 23.32
N GLY A 172 -12.36 21.50 22.17
CA GLY A 172 -10.91 21.54 22.12
C GLY A 172 -10.39 22.52 21.09
N LYS A 173 -9.08 22.69 21.10
CA LYS A 173 -8.34 23.51 20.15
C LYS A 173 -7.06 22.79 19.78
N ILE A 174 -6.70 22.83 18.50
CA ILE A 174 -5.38 22.43 18.03
C ILE A 174 -4.60 23.67 17.60
N ALA A 175 -3.28 23.66 17.78
CA ALA A 175 -2.38 24.70 17.31
C ALA A 175 -1.08 24.10 16.78
N ILE A 176 -0.41 24.84 15.89
CA ILE A 176 0.91 24.48 15.35
C ILE A 176 1.90 25.63 15.56
N HIS A 177 3.11 25.27 16.01
CA HIS A 177 4.19 26.19 16.32
C HIS A 177 5.46 25.70 15.66
N TYR A 178 6.30 26.62 15.18
CA TYR A 178 7.63 26.28 14.66
C TYR A 178 8.71 26.91 15.51
N SER A 179 9.82 26.19 15.63
CA SER A 179 11.10 26.76 16.02
C SER A 179 11.94 27.01 14.76
N PHE A 180 12.16 28.27 14.40
CA PHE A 180 12.84 28.66 13.16
C PHE A 180 14.36 28.70 13.33
N PHE A 181 15.09 28.41 12.26
CA PHE A 181 16.50 28.79 12.20
C PHE A 181 16.61 30.30 12.05
N ASP A 182 17.63 30.90 12.67
CA ASP A 182 17.87 32.35 12.55
C ASP A 182 18.05 32.80 11.09
N SER A 183 18.66 31.96 10.26
CA SER A 183 18.88 32.21 8.83
C SER A 183 17.66 31.94 7.94
N GLU A 184 16.62 31.28 8.45
CA GLU A 184 15.39 30.94 7.71
C GLU A 184 14.17 31.36 8.54
N PRO A 185 13.89 32.67 8.63
CA PRO A 185 12.79 33.19 9.43
C PRO A 185 11.41 32.79 8.85
N ARG A 186 10.35 33.14 9.57
CA ARG A 186 8.96 32.90 9.15
C ARG A 186 8.69 33.42 7.73
N THR A 187 8.24 32.53 6.85
CA THR A 187 7.84 32.84 5.46
C THR A 187 6.45 32.29 5.14
N GLN A 188 5.81 32.84 4.09
CA GLN A 188 4.52 32.36 3.61
C GLN A 188 4.56 30.89 3.13
N THR A 189 5.72 30.39 2.69
CA THR A 189 5.88 28.97 2.31
C THR A 189 5.86 28.05 3.53
N LEU A 190 6.52 28.46 4.62
CA LEU A 190 6.50 27.73 5.88
C LEU A 190 5.10 27.75 6.52
N GLU A 191 4.39 28.87 6.42
CA GLU A 191 2.98 28.99 6.87
C GLU A 191 2.04 28.06 6.09
N ARG A 192 2.16 28.00 4.76
CA ARG A 192 1.39 27.05 3.93
C ARG A 192 1.66 25.60 4.32
N THR A 193 2.90 25.28 4.65
CA THR A 193 3.27 23.95 5.16
C THR A 193 2.61 23.69 6.51
N ALA A 194 2.62 24.67 7.42
CA ALA A 194 1.99 24.56 8.72
C ALA A 194 0.46 24.37 8.59
N GLU A 195 -0.17 25.09 7.67
CA GLU A 195 -1.60 24.96 7.36
C GLU A 195 -1.93 23.55 6.87
N HIS A 196 -1.12 23.00 5.96
CA HIS A 196 -1.30 21.63 5.47
C HIS A 196 -1.21 20.59 6.59
N LEU A 197 -0.20 20.71 7.46
CA LEU A 197 -0.01 19.80 8.59
C LEU A 197 -1.16 19.88 9.60
N LEU A 198 -1.62 21.10 9.92
CA LEU A 198 -2.74 21.32 10.84
C LEU A 198 -4.06 20.82 10.24
N ALA A 199 -4.28 21.02 8.93
CA ALA A 199 -5.44 20.51 8.20
C ALA A 199 -5.50 18.99 8.21
N ALA A 200 -4.35 18.32 8.04
CA ALA A 200 -4.25 16.86 8.12
C ALA A 200 -4.63 16.35 9.52
N LEU A 201 -4.05 16.95 10.57
CA LEU A 201 -4.41 16.65 11.96
C LEU A 201 -5.91 16.83 12.21
N TYR A 202 -6.48 17.99 11.86
CA TYR A 202 -7.90 18.28 12.05
C TYR A 202 -8.80 17.27 11.34
N LYS A 203 -8.55 17.01 10.05
CA LYS A 203 -9.34 16.09 9.23
C LYS A 203 -9.34 14.67 9.81
N HIS A 204 -8.17 14.19 10.24
CA HIS A 204 -8.04 12.85 10.81
C HIS A 204 -8.64 12.77 12.23
N GLY A 205 -8.50 13.82 13.04
CA GLY A 205 -9.13 13.91 14.36
C GLY A 205 -10.65 13.91 14.28
N GLN A 206 -11.23 14.78 13.44
CA GLN A 206 -12.67 14.82 13.24
C GLN A 206 -13.23 13.55 12.61
N GLY A 207 -12.51 12.96 11.64
CA GLY A 207 -12.90 11.67 11.07
C GLY A 207 -12.96 10.58 12.14
N THR A 208 -11.94 10.50 12.99
CA THR A 208 -11.87 9.50 14.07
C THR A 208 -12.97 9.72 15.11
N ALA A 209 -13.21 10.97 15.52
CA ALA A 209 -14.31 11.30 16.44
C ALA A 209 -15.70 10.98 15.86
N ALA A 210 -15.86 11.12 14.54
CA ALA A 210 -17.08 10.72 13.83
C ALA A 210 -17.20 9.20 13.59
N GLY A 211 -16.29 8.38 14.15
CA GLY A 211 -16.32 6.92 14.02
C GLY A 211 -15.81 6.40 12.68
N TYR A 212 -14.91 7.12 12.00
CA TYR A 212 -14.26 6.63 10.79
C TYR A 212 -13.48 5.34 11.08
N VAL A 213 -13.83 4.28 10.34
CA VAL A 213 -13.11 3.01 10.37
C VAL A 213 -12.36 2.82 9.06
N LYS A 214 -11.03 2.64 9.16
CA LYS A 214 -10.19 2.30 8.00
C LYS A 214 -10.63 0.93 7.46
N LYS A 215 -10.97 0.87 6.16
CA LYS A 215 -11.44 -0.37 5.50
C LYS A 215 -10.34 -1.16 4.80
N VAL A 216 -9.24 -0.47 4.48
CA VAL A 216 -8.10 -1.00 3.73
C VAL A 216 -6.92 -1.05 4.67
N HIS A 217 -6.41 -2.25 4.87
CA HIS A 217 -5.22 -2.51 5.69
C HIS A 217 -4.15 -3.03 4.73
N HIS A 218 -3.06 -2.28 4.62
CA HIS A 218 -1.89 -2.66 3.85
C HIS A 218 -0.93 -3.44 4.75
N ASP A 219 0.02 -4.13 4.12
CA ASP A 219 1.20 -4.73 4.75
C ASP A 219 0.79 -5.80 5.79
N THR A 220 -0.22 -6.61 5.42
CA THR A 220 -0.82 -7.65 6.25
C THR A 220 -0.17 -9.02 6.07
N ILE A 221 0.38 -9.27 4.89
CA ILE A 221 1.10 -10.51 4.56
C ILE A 221 2.60 -10.28 4.65
N MET A 222 3.08 -9.19 4.05
CA MET A 222 4.50 -8.83 4.04
C MET A 222 4.72 -7.48 4.73
N PRO A 223 5.80 -7.32 5.54
CA PRO A 223 6.12 -6.04 6.15
C PRO A 223 6.34 -4.93 5.12
N GLN A 224 5.86 -3.72 5.43
CA GLN A 224 5.94 -2.57 4.52
C GLN A 224 7.37 -2.29 4.07
N ALA A 225 8.32 -2.24 5.01
CA ALA A 225 9.71 -1.88 4.74
C ALA A 225 10.37 -2.89 3.78
N THR A 226 10.13 -4.19 3.99
CA THR A 226 10.68 -5.28 3.17
C THR A 226 10.29 -5.11 1.70
N VAL A 227 8.99 -5.02 1.41
CA VAL A 227 8.49 -4.88 0.03
C VAL A 227 8.90 -3.54 -0.58
N GLN A 228 8.83 -2.46 0.19
CA GLN A 228 9.20 -1.13 -0.30
C GLN A 228 10.69 -1.00 -0.61
N ASN A 229 11.58 -1.65 0.14
CA ASN A 229 13.02 -1.66 -0.13
C ASN A 229 13.32 -2.40 -1.44
N THR A 230 12.72 -3.57 -1.65
CA THR A 230 12.86 -4.31 -2.90
C THR A 230 12.26 -3.52 -4.07
N TYR A 231 11.09 -2.91 -3.90
CA TYR A 231 10.54 -2.00 -4.91
C TYR A 231 11.47 -0.84 -5.25
N ALA A 232 12.09 -0.18 -4.26
CA ALA A 232 13.05 0.90 -4.49
C ALA A 232 14.27 0.40 -5.30
N ARG A 233 14.81 -0.77 -4.96
CA ARG A 233 15.91 -1.41 -5.69
C ARG A 233 15.53 -1.72 -7.14
N LEU A 234 14.38 -2.36 -7.35
CA LEU A 234 13.87 -2.68 -8.69
C LEU A 234 13.62 -1.40 -9.50
N LYS A 235 13.02 -0.37 -8.89
CA LYS A 235 12.79 0.92 -9.53
C LYS A 235 14.09 1.60 -9.95
N ALA A 236 15.11 1.62 -9.08
CA ALA A 236 16.41 2.18 -9.40
C ALA A 236 17.10 1.41 -10.55
N LYS A 237 16.96 0.08 -10.57
CA LYS A 237 17.58 -0.79 -11.56
C LYS A 237 16.90 -0.75 -12.93
N TYR A 238 15.57 -0.75 -12.97
CA TYR A 238 14.82 -1.05 -14.19
C TYR A 238 13.98 0.12 -14.73
N ALA A 239 13.48 1.02 -13.88
CA ALA A 239 12.40 1.92 -14.28
C ALA A 239 12.75 2.80 -15.48
N LYS A 240 13.94 3.42 -15.48
CA LYS A 240 14.36 4.31 -16.57
C LYS A 240 14.36 3.59 -17.91
N THR A 241 15.07 2.46 -18.00
CA THR A 241 15.18 1.68 -19.25
C THR A 241 13.82 1.16 -19.72
N LEU A 242 12.95 0.71 -18.80
CA LEU A 242 11.63 0.21 -19.16
C LEU A 242 10.69 1.31 -19.67
N ILE A 243 10.74 2.50 -19.07
CA ILE A 243 9.95 3.66 -19.49
C ILE A 243 10.44 4.17 -20.85
N ASP A 244 11.76 4.31 -21.03
CA ASP A 244 12.35 4.83 -22.26
C ASP A 244 12.09 3.92 -23.47
N ASN A 245 11.93 2.61 -23.25
CA ASN A 245 11.68 1.60 -24.29
C ASN A 245 10.23 1.08 -24.32
N TRP A 246 9.29 1.83 -23.76
CA TRP A 246 7.89 1.39 -23.69
C TRP A 246 7.25 1.29 -25.08
N ALA A 247 6.69 0.12 -25.40
CA ALA A 247 6.13 -0.18 -26.72
C ALA A 247 4.59 -0.12 -26.79
N GLU A 248 3.92 -0.03 -25.64
CA GLU A 248 2.46 0.03 -25.59
C GLU A 248 1.94 1.48 -25.70
N VAL A 249 0.65 1.61 -25.99
CA VAL A 249 -0.03 2.92 -26.08
C VAL A 249 -0.37 3.52 -24.71
N THR A 250 -0.23 2.74 -23.65
CA THR A 250 -0.56 3.14 -22.29
C THR A 250 0.54 3.97 -21.65
N ASP A 251 0.20 4.60 -20.52
CA ASP A 251 1.15 5.37 -19.72
C ASP A 251 2.28 4.47 -19.17
N PRO A 252 3.54 4.65 -19.61
CA PRO A 252 4.65 3.81 -19.17
C PRO A 252 4.88 3.90 -17.67
N GLU A 253 4.81 5.08 -17.05
CA GLU A 253 5.11 5.25 -15.64
C GLU A 253 4.12 4.46 -14.78
N LYS A 254 2.83 4.54 -15.14
CA LYS A 254 1.79 3.82 -14.41
C LYS A 254 2.02 2.31 -14.44
N HIS A 255 2.24 1.73 -15.62
CA HIS A 255 2.37 0.28 -15.78
C HIS A 255 3.73 -0.25 -15.29
N VAL A 256 4.82 0.46 -15.55
CA VAL A 256 6.15 0.07 -15.06
C VAL A 256 6.19 0.10 -13.54
N PHE A 257 5.67 1.15 -12.89
CA PHE A 257 5.68 1.21 -11.42
C PHE A 257 4.73 0.21 -10.76
N GLU A 258 3.62 -0.14 -11.43
CA GLU A 258 2.71 -1.19 -11.00
C GLU A 258 3.40 -2.56 -11.00
N ASP A 259 3.96 -2.98 -12.13
CA ASP A 259 4.60 -4.30 -12.26
C ASP A 259 5.87 -4.41 -11.42
N LEU A 260 6.65 -3.34 -11.25
CA LEU A 260 7.79 -3.35 -10.32
C LEU A 260 7.36 -3.57 -8.87
N ASN A 261 6.20 -3.06 -8.47
CA ASN A 261 5.69 -3.24 -7.11
C ASN A 261 5.09 -4.64 -6.91
N ILE A 262 4.41 -5.17 -7.93
CA ILE A 262 3.92 -6.56 -7.95
C ILE A 262 5.11 -7.54 -7.91
N ALA A 263 6.15 -7.31 -8.71
CA ALA A 263 7.38 -8.09 -8.69
C ALA A 263 8.05 -8.04 -7.31
N ALA A 264 8.17 -6.85 -6.72
CA ALA A 264 8.72 -6.73 -5.36
C ALA A 264 7.92 -7.55 -4.35
N PHE A 265 6.59 -7.49 -4.38
CA PHE A 265 5.75 -8.28 -3.48
C PHE A 265 5.93 -9.78 -3.69
N LEU A 266 5.94 -10.26 -4.95
CA LEU A 266 6.13 -11.68 -5.27
C LEU A 266 7.51 -12.18 -4.83
N ILE A 267 8.58 -11.41 -5.08
CA ILE A 267 9.95 -11.75 -4.67
C ILE A 267 10.02 -11.97 -3.17
N GLU A 268 9.47 -11.03 -2.38
CA GLU A 268 9.50 -11.14 -0.92
C GLU A 268 8.57 -12.24 -0.40
N LEU A 269 7.40 -12.42 -1.03
CA LEU A 269 6.49 -13.51 -0.70
C LEU A 269 7.14 -14.87 -0.95
N TRP A 270 7.88 -15.03 -2.04
CA TRP A 270 8.58 -16.27 -2.37
C TRP A 270 9.81 -16.48 -1.49
N ALA A 271 10.55 -15.42 -1.15
CA ALA A 271 11.64 -15.50 -0.20
C ALA A 271 11.16 -16.00 1.17
N ASP A 272 9.99 -15.54 1.65
CA ASP A 272 9.38 -16.03 2.88
C ASP A 272 8.83 -17.47 2.73
N THR A 273 8.08 -17.73 1.67
CA THR A 273 7.37 -19.01 1.46
C THR A 273 8.31 -20.18 1.20
N TYR A 274 9.41 -19.93 0.49
CA TYR A 274 10.36 -20.96 0.03
C TYR A 274 11.74 -20.79 0.69
N LYS A 275 11.82 -20.16 1.87
CA LYS A 275 13.10 -19.99 2.58
C LYS A 275 13.84 -21.31 2.88
N ASP A 276 13.09 -22.39 3.08
CA ASP A 276 13.59 -23.72 3.48
C ASP A 276 13.52 -24.76 2.34
N THR A 277 13.10 -24.35 1.12
CA THR A 277 12.86 -25.26 -0.01
C THR A 277 13.22 -24.61 -1.33
N GLU A 278 13.56 -25.39 -2.35
CA GLU A 278 13.78 -24.82 -3.68
C GLU A 278 12.49 -24.21 -4.27
N PHE A 279 12.60 -23.02 -4.85
CA PHE A 279 11.48 -22.38 -5.54
C PHE A 279 11.09 -23.21 -6.79
N PRO A 280 9.85 -23.73 -6.88
CA PRO A 280 9.45 -24.66 -7.94
C PRO A 280 9.29 -23.99 -9.32
N GLY A 281 9.38 -22.66 -9.36
CA GLY A 281 9.13 -21.84 -10.54
C GLY A 281 7.70 -21.31 -10.59
N TYR A 282 7.45 -20.38 -11.51
CA TYR A 282 6.13 -19.76 -11.70
C TYR A 282 5.62 -19.87 -13.14
N VAL A 283 4.31 -19.65 -13.28
CA VAL A 283 3.66 -19.35 -14.56
C VAL A 283 2.78 -18.12 -14.40
N ASP A 284 2.89 -17.16 -15.32
CA ASP A 284 1.99 -15.99 -15.38
C ASP A 284 0.93 -16.21 -16.46
N ILE A 285 -0.32 -16.43 -16.05
CA ILE A 285 -1.43 -16.74 -16.95
C ILE A 285 -2.12 -15.44 -17.36
N GLY A 286 -2.22 -15.20 -18.68
CA GLY A 286 -2.68 -13.90 -19.19
C GLY A 286 -1.66 -12.80 -18.90
N CYS A 287 -0.38 -13.06 -19.20
CA CYS A 287 0.73 -12.19 -18.83
C CYS A 287 0.77 -10.84 -19.59
N GLY A 288 -0.16 -10.62 -20.52
CA GLY A 288 -0.31 -9.36 -21.23
C GLY A 288 0.97 -8.90 -21.91
N ASN A 289 1.44 -7.70 -21.58
CA ASN A 289 2.65 -7.10 -22.17
C ASN A 289 3.95 -7.87 -21.82
N GLY A 290 3.91 -8.84 -20.91
CA GLY A 290 5.06 -9.66 -20.53
C GLY A 290 6.07 -8.98 -19.61
N LEU A 291 5.79 -7.76 -19.13
CA LEU A 291 6.73 -6.98 -18.31
C LEU A 291 7.04 -7.67 -16.98
N LEU A 292 6.03 -8.20 -16.28
CA LEU A 292 6.25 -8.92 -15.03
C LEU A 292 7.16 -10.14 -15.23
N VAL A 293 6.95 -10.91 -16.31
CA VAL A 293 7.80 -12.06 -16.70
C VAL A 293 9.22 -11.61 -16.98
N HIS A 294 9.40 -10.48 -17.66
CA HIS A 294 10.71 -9.88 -17.93
C HIS A 294 11.45 -9.54 -16.63
N ILE A 295 10.81 -8.79 -15.72
CA ILE A 295 11.42 -8.37 -14.44
C ILE A 295 11.85 -9.58 -13.62
N LEU A 296 10.95 -10.55 -13.44
CA LEU A 296 11.23 -11.76 -12.65
C LEU A 296 12.34 -12.62 -13.28
N SER A 297 12.40 -12.68 -14.61
CA SER A 297 13.47 -13.37 -15.35
C SER A 297 14.84 -12.71 -15.20
N GLU A 298 14.87 -11.37 -15.15
CA GLU A 298 16.09 -10.61 -14.91
C GLU A 298 16.55 -10.68 -13.46
N GLU A 299 15.63 -10.91 -12.53
CA GLU A 299 15.92 -11.18 -11.12
C GLU A 299 16.27 -12.65 -10.85
N GLY A 300 16.31 -13.50 -11.88
CA GLY A 300 16.81 -14.87 -11.80
C GLY A 300 15.76 -15.94 -11.49
N PHE A 301 14.47 -15.57 -11.45
CA PHE A 301 13.42 -16.54 -11.17
C PHE A 301 13.14 -17.44 -12.38
N LYS A 302 13.01 -18.74 -12.09
CA LYS A 302 12.58 -19.76 -13.06
C LYS A 302 11.08 -19.63 -13.29
N GLY A 303 10.66 -19.46 -14.53
CA GLY A 303 9.26 -19.36 -14.88
C GLY A 303 9.06 -18.83 -16.30
N TRP A 304 7.80 -18.70 -16.67
CA TRP A 304 7.37 -18.28 -18.00
C TRP A 304 5.98 -17.67 -17.91
N GLY A 305 5.51 -17.06 -18.99
CA GLY A 305 4.15 -16.55 -19.08
C GLY A 305 3.57 -16.75 -20.45
N PHE A 306 2.25 -16.73 -20.52
CA PHE A 306 1.55 -16.78 -21.78
C PHE A 306 0.33 -15.88 -21.78
N ASP A 307 -0.01 -15.41 -22.98
CA ASP A 307 -1.21 -14.63 -23.25
C ASP A 307 -1.87 -15.18 -24.52
N ALA A 308 -3.16 -14.92 -24.71
CA ALA A 308 -3.88 -15.36 -25.89
C ALA A 308 -3.37 -14.70 -27.18
N ARG A 309 -2.61 -13.60 -27.07
CA ARG A 309 -1.97 -12.90 -28.19
C ARG A 309 -0.62 -12.31 -27.78
N GLU A 310 0.35 -12.36 -28.69
CA GLU A 310 1.57 -11.57 -28.58
C GLU A 310 1.27 -10.07 -28.49
N ARG A 311 1.96 -9.37 -27.58
CA ARG A 311 1.85 -7.92 -27.40
C ARG A 311 3.09 -7.23 -27.95
N LYS A 312 2.98 -5.93 -28.27
CA LYS A 312 4.06 -5.17 -28.93
C LYS A 312 5.36 -5.18 -28.12
N SER A 313 5.22 -5.13 -26.79
CA SER A 313 6.34 -5.15 -25.84
C SER A 313 7.22 -6.38 -25.96
N TRP A 314 6.68 -7.53 -26.40
CA TRP A 314 7.46 -8.77 -26.47
C TRP A 314 8.64 -8.64 -27.42
N SER A 315 8.44 -7.92 -28.54
CA SER A 315 9.50 -7.69 -29.53
C SER A 315 10.69 -6.88 -28.98
N VAL A 316 10.46 -6.04 -27.97
CA VAL A 316 11.46 -5.15 -27.34
C VAL A 316 12.31 -5.89 -26.30
N PHE A 317 11.81 -6.97 -25.72
CA PHE A 317 12.58 -7.74 -24.75
C PHE A 317 13.71 -8.54 -25.40
N GLY A 318 14.78 -8.78 -24.63
CA GLY A 318 15.90 -9.62 -25.06
C GLY A 318 15.51 -11.10 -25.22
N PRO A 319 16.32 -11.90 -25.96
CA PRO A 319 16.02 -13.32 -26.26
C PRO A 319 15.65 -14.15 -25.02
N LYS A 320 16.39 -13.97 -23.92
CA LYS A 320 16.18 -14.64 -22.62
C LYS A 320 14.75 -14.50 -22.08
N THR A 321 14.10 -13.36 -22.34
CA THR A 321 12.71 -13.13 -21.93
C THR A 321 11.73 -13.60 -22.99
N ARG A 322 12.00 -13.33 -24.27
CA ARG A 322 11.11 -13.73 -25.38
C ARG A 322 10.89 -15.23 -25.44
N GLU A 323 11.91 -16.04 -25.17
CA GLU A 323 11.81 -17.50 -25.11
C GLU A 323 10.89 -18.01 -23.98
N LYS A 324 10.59 -17.16 -22.99
CA LYS A 324 9.71 -17.45 -21.85
C LYS A 324 8.30 -16.88 -22.02
N LEU A 325 8.01 -16.24 -23.15
CA LEU A 325 6.70 -15.69 -23.47
C LEU A 325 6.08 -16.50 -24.60
N GLN A 326 4.85 -16.97 -24.42
CA GLN A 326 4.19 -17.85 -25.38
C GLN A 326 2.78 -17.35 -25.72
N GLU A 327 2.43 -17.37 -27.00
CA GLU A 327 1.05 -17.11 -27.44
C GLU A 327 0.22 -18.38 -27.28
N LEU A 328 -0.57 -18.46 -26.20
CA LEU A 328 -1.41 -19.61 -25.86
C LEU A 328 -2.78 -19.19 -25.33
N VAL A 329 -3.83 -19.87 -25.78
CA VAL A 329 -5.17 -19.75 -25.20
C VAL A 329 -5.36 -20.80 -24.11
N LEU A 330 -5.83 -20.39 -22.93
CA LEU A 330 -6.14 -21.34 -21.87
C LEU A 330 -7.56 -21.90 -22.01
N ILE A 331 -7.65 -23.22 -22.16
CA ILE A 331 -8.91 -23.98 -22.12
C ILE A 331 -8.76 -25.06 -21.04
N PRO A 332 -9.41 -24.93 -19.86
CA PRO A 332 -9.24 -25.86 -18.76
C PRO A 332 -9.50 -27.32 -19.17
N SER A 333 -8.62 -28.23 -18.75
CA SER A 333 -8.68 -29.67 -19.06
C SER A 333 -10.02 -30.31 -18.70
N ILE A 334 -10.67 -29.82 -17.64
CA ILE A 334 -11.97 -30.30 -17.16
C ILE A 334 -13.11 -30.12 -18.17
N LEU A 335 -12.96 -29.21 -19.16
CA LEU A 335 -13.96 -28.91 -20.18
C LEU A 335 -13.91 -29.86 -21.38
N TYR A 336 -12.89 -30.73 -21.44
CA TYR A 336 -12.80 -31.76 -22.46
C TYR A 336 -13.61 -32.99 -22.01
N PRO A 337 -14.43 -33.59 -22.91
CA PRO A 337 -15.08 -34.86 -22.63
C PRO A 337 -14.01 -35.94 -22.42
N ALA A 338 -14.25 -36.87 -21.49
CA ALA A 338 -13.33 -37.98 -21.20
C ALA A 338 -13.00 -38.86 -22.43
N SER A 339 -13.84 -38.85 -23.47
CA SER A 339 -13.62 -39.57 -24.72
C SER A 339 -12.63 -38.91 -25.69
N ASN A 340 -12.21 -37.66 -25.42
CA ASN A 340 -11.40 -36.83 -26.32
C ASN A 340 -10.12 -36.30 -25.64
N GLU A 341 -9.50 -37.07 -24.75
CA GLU A 341 -8.22 -36.70 -24.11
C GLU A 341 -7.10 -36.40 -25.13
N ASN A 342 -7.13 -37.02 -26.32
CA ASN A 342 -6.16 -36.72 -27.38
C ASN A 342 -6.39 -35.37 -28.11
N GLN A 343 -7.50 -34.65 -27.87
CA GLN A 343 -7.77 -33.32 -28.42
C GLN A 343 -7.46 -32.17 -27.43
N THR A 344 -6.85 -32.46 -26.27
CA THR A 344 -6.43 -31.45 -25.29
C THR A 344 -5.35 -30.48 -25.80
N SER A 345 -4.86 -30.70 -27.02
CA SER A 345 -3.61 -30.14 -27.54
C SER A 345 -3.81 -29.66 -28.99
N GLY A 346 -4.75 -28.75 -29.22
CA GLY A 346 -4.72 -27.95 -30.46
C GLY A 346 -3.47 -27.06 -30.47
N PRO A 347 -2.94 -26.68 -31.65
CA PRO A 347 -1.83 -25.72 -31.71
C PRO A 347 -2.23 -24.45 -30.97
N ASN A 348 -1.34 -23.93 -30.13
CA ASN A 348 -1.50 -22.71 -29.33
C ASN A 348 -2.60 -22.78 -28.24
N ILE A 349 -2.90 -23.96 -27.69
CA ILE A 349 -3.82 -24.13 -26.55
C ILE A 349 -3.08 -24.73 -25.35
N HIS A 350 -3.28 -24.15 -24.16
CA HIS A 350 -2.83 -24.71 -22.88
C HIS A 350 -4.02 -25.23 -22.08
N ASN A 351 -3.91 -26.43 -21.51
CA ASN A 351 -5.02 -27.09 -20.80
C ASN A 351 -5.19 -26.63 -19.33
N GLY A 352 -4.33 -25.72 -18.86
CA GLY A 352 -4.37 -25.16 -17.51
C GLY A 352 -3.90 -26.11 -16.40
N THR A 353 -3.26 -27.24 -16.76
CA THR A 353 -2.60 -28.14 -15.81
C THR A 353 -1.10 -27.83 -15.81
N PHE A 354 -0.55 -27.53 -14.64
CA PHE A 354 0.86 -27.21 -14.45
C PHE A 354 1.54 -28.25 -13.57
N PRO A 355 2.89 -28.35 -13.58
CA PRO A 355 3.61 -29.17 -12.62
C PRO A 355 3.25 -28.81 -11.18
N LYS A 356 3.16 -29.83 -10.32
CA LYS A 356 2.81 -29.66 -8.92
C LYS A 356 3.72 -28.62 -8.26
N GLY A 357 3.10 -27.70 -7.52
CA GLY A 357 3.79 -26.65 -6.77
C GLY A 357 4.21 -25.44 -7.60
N THR A 358 4.09 -25.45 -8.93
CA THR A 358 4.34 -24.25 -9.76
C THR A 358 3.46 -23.09 -9.28
N PHE A 359 4.07 -21.95 -8.98
CA PHE A 359 3.33 -20.78 -8.50
C PHE A 359 2.58 -20.10 -9.65
N ILE A 360 1.26 -20.02 -9.56
CA ILE A 360 0.43 -19.40 -10.60
C ILE A 360 0.24 -17.91 -10.29
N ILE A 361 0.69 -17.05 -11.19
CA ILE A 361 0.42 -15.62 -11.17
C ILE A 361 -0.74 -15.34 -12.13
N SER A 362 -1.68 -14.54 -11.66
CA SER A 362 -2.84 -14.06 -12.42
C SER A 362 -2.96 -12.55 -12.20
N ASN A 363 -1.98 -11.80 -12.73
CA ASN A 363 -1.91 -10.35 -12.62
C ASN A 363 -2.91 -9.69 -13.58
N HIS A 364 -4.03 -9.18 -13.07
CA HIS A 364 -5.07 -8.56 -13.88
C HIS A 364 -5.50 -9.40 -15.10
N ALA A 365 -5.57 -10.72 -14.94
CA ALA A 365 -5.74 -11.70 -16.02
C ALA A 365 -7.19 -11.81 -16.56
N ASP A 366 -7.97 -10.73 -16.54
CA ASP A 366 -9.31 -10.61 -17.12
C ASP A 366 -10.22 -11.84 -16.94
N GLU A 367 -10.59 -12.52 -18.03
CA GLU A 367 -11.47 -13.70 -18.05
C GLU A 367 -10.91 -14.90 -17.25
N LEU A 368 -9.60 -14.96 -17.00
CA LEU A 368 -8.94 -16.03 -16.23
C LEU A 368 -9.04 -15.82 -14.72
N THR A 369 -9.34 -14.62 -14.25
CA THR A 369 -9.44 -14.29 -12.82
C THR A 369 -10.29 -15.31 -12.01
N PRO A 370 -11.54 -15.66 -12.42
CA PRO A 370 -12.33 -16.66 -11.68
C PRO A 370 -11.83 -18.11 -11.85
N TRP A 371 -11.04 -18.39 -12.89
CA TRP A 371 -10.45 -19.71 -13.15
C TRP A 371 -9.21 -19.98 -12.31
N THR A 372 -8.43 -18.97 -11.95
CA THR A 372 -7.17 -19.10 -11.22
C THR A 372 -7.22 -20.05 -10.01
N PRO A 373 -8.19 -19.95 -9.06
CA PRO A 373 -8.19 -20.83 -7.90
C PRO A 373 -8.57 -22.29 -8.24
N ILE A 374 -9.30 -22.49 -9.35
CA ILE A 374 -9.70 -23.81 -9.85
C ILE A 374 -8.50 -24.47 -10.54
N LEU A 375 -7.81 -23.74 -11.42
CA LEU A 375 -6.59 -24.20 -12.09
C LEU A 375 -5.49 -24.53 -11.09
N ALA A 376 -5.37 -23.72 -10.03
CA ALA A 376 -4.48 -23.96 -8.91
C ALA A 376 -4.84 -25.26 -8.16
N ASN A 377 -6.12 -25.56 -7.96
CA ASN A 377 -6.55 -26.82 -7.33
C ASN A 377 -6.20 -28.02 -8.21
N ILE A 378 -6.51 -27.95 -9.52
CA ILE A 378 -6.20 -29.01 -10.50
C ILE A 378 -4.69 -29.29 -10.53
N SER A 379 -3.88 -28.23 -10.53
CA SER A 379 -2.41 -28.34 -10.63
C SER A 379 -1.71 -28.62 -9.30
N GLN A 380 -2.44 -28.65 -8.17
CA GLN A 380 -1.87 -28.69 -6.83
C GLN A 380 -0.80 -27.60 -6.61
N SER A 381 -1.16 -26.37 -6.99
CA SER A 381 -0.24 -25.25 -7.14
C SER A 381 -0.68 -24.06 -6.29
N PRO A 382 0.23 -23.37 -5.60
CA PRO A 382 -0.09 -22.10 -4.97
C PRO A 382 -0.35 -21.03 -6.04
N PHE A 383 -1.05 -19.96 -5.66
CA PHE A 383 -1.33 -18.85 -6.57
C PHE A 383 -1.34 -17.49 -5.89
N MET A 384 -1.15 -16.45 -6.70
CA MET A 384 -1.57 -15.08 -6.42
C MET A 384 -2.35 -14.53 -7.61
N MET A 385 -3.50 -13.91 -7.34
CA MET A 385 -4.29 -13.22 -8.35
C MET A 385 -4.59 -11.79 -7.95
N ILE A 386 -4.70 -10.89 -8.94
CA ILE A 386 -5.12 -9.50 -8.74
C ILE A 386 -6.35 -9.24 -9.63
N PRO A 387 -7.59 -9.31 -9.11
CA PRO A 387 -8.80 -9.13 -9.90
C PRO A 387 -8.92 -7.72 -10.50
N CYS A 388 -9.12 -7.60 -11.81
CA CYS A 388 -9.36 -6.32 -12.52
C CYS A 388 -10.77 -6.24 -13.14
N CYS A 389 -11.14 -7.26 -13.92
CA CYS A 389 -12.35 -7.31 -14.73
C CYS A 389 -13.27 -8.43 -14.24
N SER A 390 -14.57 -8.19 -14.36
CA SER A 390 -15.59 -9.08 -13.82
C SER A 390 -16.17 -9.95 -14.94
N HIS A 391 -15.74 -11.20 -15.00
CA HIS A 391 -16.20 -12.23 -15.93
C HIS A 391 -16.67 -13.46 -15.15
N ALA A 392 -17.63 -14.20 -15.70
CA ALA A 392 -18.05 -15.50 -15.18
C ALA A 392 -17.10 -16.61 -15.66
N LEU A 393 -17.26 -17.83 -15.13
CA LEU A 393 -16.51 -19.02 -15.61
C LEU A 393 -16.77 -19.36 -17.09
N SER A 394 -17.86 -18.87 -17.67
CA SER A 394 -18.13 -18.91 -19.12
C SER A 394 -17.32 -17.91 -19.96
N GLY A 395 -16.59 -16.98 -19.32
CA GLY A 395 -15.87 -15.87 -19.97
C GLY A 395 -16.78 -14.68 -20.33
N ALA A 396 -18.09 -14.79 -20.10
CA ALA A 396 -19.01 -13.68 -20.31
C ALA A 396 -18.84 -12.59 -19.24
N ARG A 397 -19.09 -11.32 -19.60
CA ARG A 397 -19.15 -10.22 -18.63
C ARG A 397 -20.16 -10.56 -17.53
N TYR A 398 -19.74 -10.36 -16.30
CA TYR A 398 -20.51 -10.74 -15.13
C TYR A 398 -20.50 -9.59 -14.12
N ARG A 399 -21.59 -9.41 -13.38
CA ARG A 399 -21.62 -8.46 -12.27
C ARG A 399 -21.74 -9.24 -10.97
N ALA A 400 -20.62 -9.38 -10.27
CA ALA A 400 -20.58 -10.08 -8.99
C ALA A 400 -21.58 -9.49 -7.99
N PRO A 401 -22.40 -10.34 -7.34
CA PRO A 401 -23.38 -9.87 -6.38
C PRO A 401 -22.68 -9.27 -5.14
N PRO A 402 -23.33 -8.33 -4.46
CA PRO A 402 -22.82 -7.79 -3.20
C PRO A 402 -22.65 -8.92 -2.16
N PRO A 403 -21.56 -8.93 -1.37
CA PRO A 403 -21.41 -9.90 -0.29
C PRO A 403 -22.55 -9.81 0.72
N LYS A 404 -23.06 -10.97 1.18
CA LYS A 404 -24.14 -11.05 2.16
C LYS A 404 -23.72 -10.37 3.47
N GLY A 405 -24.59 -9.51 4.02
CA GLY A 405 -24.36 -8.84 5.31
C GLY A 405 -23.49 -7.58 5.26
N SER A 406 -23.16 -7.05 4.09
CA SER A 406 -22.40 -5.78 3.99
C SER A 406 -23.23 -4.59 4.50
N LYS A 407 -22.72 -3.84 5.49
CA LYS A 407 -23.28 -2.54 5.88
C LYS A 407 -23.00 -1.52 4.76
N GLY A 408 -24.06 -1.10 4.07
CA GLY A 408 -24.01 -0.16 2.93
C GLY A 408 -23.83 -0.85 1.57
N THR A 409 -23.86 -0.06 0.48
CA THR A 409 -23.74 -0.56 -0.89
C THR A 409 -22.27 -0.83 -1.25
N PRO A 410 -21.84 -2.09 -1.42
CA PRO A 410 -20.47 -2.40 -1.80
C PRO A 410 -20.19 -1.94 -3.24
N SER A 411 -18.94 -1.54 -3.51
CA SER A 411 -18.52 -1.20 -4.87
C SER A 411 -18.48 -2.45 -5.74
N ALA A 412 -18.67 -2.29 -7.05
CA ALA A 412 -18.57 -3.40 -8.00
C ALA A 412 -17.23 -4.14 -7.89
N TYR A 413 -16.14 -3.41 -7.61
CA TYR A 413 -14.83 -4.03 -7.37
C TYR A 413 -14.81 -4.86 -6.08
N SER A 414 -15.33 -4.33 -4.98
CA SER A 414 -15.37 -5.09 -3.72
C SER A 414 -16.23 -6.34 -3.82
N SER A 415 -17.31 -6.31 -4.60
CA SER A 415 -18.14 -7.48 -4.91
C SER A 415 -17.37 -8.51 -5.74
N LEU A 416 -16.61 -8.07 -6.76
CA LEU A 416 -15.75 -8.96 -7.56
C LEU A 416 -14.71 -9.67 -6.67
N VAL A 417 -13.96 -8.91 -5.86
CA VAL A 417 -12.96 -9.48 -4.95
C VAL A 417 -13.58 -10.47 -3.98
N ALA A 418 -14.75 -10.14 -3.40
CA ALA A 418 -15.46 -11.04 -2.49
C ALA A 418 -15.93 -12.32 -3.17
N TRP A 419 -16.46 -12.23 -4.40
CA TRP A 419 -16.92 -13.38 -5.17
C TRP A 419 -15.77 -14.33 -5.52
N VAL A 420 -14.66 -13.81 -6.06
CA VAL A 420 -13.51 -14.65 -6.44
C VAL A 420 -12.80 -15.23 -5.21
N ALA A 421 -12.74 -14.48 -4.10
CA ALA A 421 -12.30 -15.05 -2.82
C ALA A 421 -13.23 -16.17 -2.33
N GLY A 422 -14.53 -16.07 -2.62
CA GLY A 422 -15.51 -17.13 -2.38
C GLY A 422 -15.23 -18.37 -3.22
N LEU A 423 -14.94 -18.20 -4.52
CA LEU A 423 -14.52 -19.31 -5.40
C LEU A 423 -13.27 -19.99 -4.85
N ALA A 424 -12.25 -19.22 -4.47
CA ALA A 424 -11.03 -19.78 -3.89
C ALA A 424 -11.27 -20.56 -2.59
N LYS A 425 -12.11 -20.05 -1.68
CA LYS A 425 -12.52 -20.79 -0.48
C LYS A 425 -13.26 -22.08 -0.83
N GLY A 426 -14.16 -22.02 -1.82
CA GLY A 426 -14.90 -23.18 -2.32
C GLY A 426 -14.00 -24.25 -2.93
N CYS A 427 -12.89 -23.85 -3.56
CA CYS A 427 -11.84 -24.77 -4.01
C CYS A 427 -10.92 -25.28 -2.88
N GLY A 428 -11.24 -25.03 -1.61
CA GLY A 428 -10.48 -25.54 -0.44
C GLY A 428 -9.29 -24.69 0.00
N TRP A 429 -9.12 -23.47 -0.52
CA TRP A 429 -8.00 -22.59 -0.15
C TRP A 429 -8.23 -21.82 1.15
N GLU A 430 -7.17 -21.69 1.95
CA GLU A 430 -7.07 -20.62 2.94
C GLU A 430 -6.66 -19.33 2.21
N VAL A 431 -7.63 -18.46 1.97
CA VAL A 431 -7.43 -17.23 1.19
C VAL A 431 -6.87 -16.11 2.05
N GLU A 432 -5.63 -15.72 1.75
CA GLU A 432 -5.00 -14.51 2.26
C GLU A 432 -5.30 -13.33 1.31
N LYS A 433 -5.34 -12.11 1.84
CA LYS A 433 -5.63 -10.90 1.05
C LYS A 433 -4.69 -9.77 1.44
N GLU A 434 -3.97 -9.23 0.45
CA GLU A 434 -3.11 -8.06 0.60
C GLU A 434 -3.64 -6.91 -0.26
N TRP A 435 -3.60 -5.68 0.26
CA TRP A 435 -3.86 -4.49 -0.54
C TRP A 435 -2.52 -3.94 -1.03
N LEU A 436 -2.17 -4.19 -2.29
CA LEU A 436 -0.90 -3.75 -2.84
C LEU A 436 -0.81 -2.23 -2.93
N ARG A 437 0.41 -1.70 -2.84
CA ARG A 437 0.73 -0.26 -2.93
C ARG A 437 1.07 0.15 -4.37
N ILE A 438 0.25 -0.33 -5.32
CA ILE A 438 0.37 -0.04 -6.75
C ILE A 438 -0.45 1.19 -7.15
N PRO A 439 -0.11 1.89 -8.26
CA PRO A 439 -0.87 3.04 -8.78
C PRO A 439 -2.16 2.63 -9.51
N SER A 440 -2.97 1.76 -8.90
CA SER A 440 -4.24 1.27 -9.43
C SER A 440 -5.31 1.14 -8.34
N THR A 441 -6.56 1.35 -8.75
CA THR A 441 -7.73 1.10 -7.89
C THR A 441 -8.09 -0.39 -7.80
N ARG A 442 -7.43 -1.22 -8.61
CA ARG A 442 -7.56 -2.69 -8.65
C ARG A 442 -6.33 -3.34 -8.03
N ASN A 443 -6.18 -3.16 -6.72
CA ASN A 443 -4.97 -3.49 -5.97
C ASN A 443 -5.13 -4.56 -4.89
N ALA A 444 -6.27 -5.25 -4.81
CA ALA A 444 -6.43 -6.40 -3.93
C ALA A 444 -5.77 -7.65 -4.55
N ALA A 445 -4.72 -8.15 -3.92
CA ALA A 445 -4.13 -9.44 -4.21
C ALA A 445 -4.79 -10.52 -3.33
N LEU A 446 -5.22 -11.63 -3.95
CA LEU A 446 -5.68 -12.83 -3.24
C LEU A 446 -4.63 -13.92 -3.42
N ILE A 447 -4.17 -14.50 -2.32
CA ILE A 447 -3.13 -15.53 -2.29
C ILE A 447 -3.73 -16.82 -1.74
N GLY A 448 -3.49 -17.93 -2.45
CA GLY A 448 -3.79 -19.28 -1.98
C GLY A 448 -2.52 -20.10 -1.96
N ARG A 449 -1.92 -20.24 -0.78
CA ARG A 449 -0.71 -21.07 -0.57
C ARG A 449 -0.88 -22.13 0.54
N ARG A 450 -2.02 -22.11 1.23
CA ARG A 450 -2.41 -23.04 2.29
C ARG A 450 -3.79 -23.62 2.01
N ARG A 451 -4.03 -24.85 2.47
CA ARG A 451 -5.25 -25.62 2.23
C ARG A 451 -6.07 -25.71 3.51
N LYS A 452 -7.39 -25.62 3.36
CA LYS A 452 -8.38 -25.99 4.40
C LYS A 452 -9.00 -27.36 4.15
N LEU A 453 -9.05 -27.78 2.89
CA LEU A 453 -9.52 -29.09 2.43
C LEU A 453 -8.45 -29.65 1.49
N ASP A 454 -8.26 -30.96 1.47
CA ASP A 454 -7.33 -31.60 0.55
C ASP A 454 -7.77 -31.42 -0.91
N TYR A 455 -6.84 -31.51 -1.86
CA TYR A 455 -7.14 -31.29 -3.28
C TYR A 455 -8.20 -32.24 -3.83
N GLY A 456 -8.19 -33.49 -3.37
CA GLY A 456 -9.10 -34.55 -3.82
C GLY A 456 -10.51 -34.47 -3.21
N GLU A 457 -10.73 -33.62 -2.21
CA GLU A 457 -12.07 -33.40 -1.63
C GLU A 457 -12.96 -32.51 -2.51
N ILE A 458 -12.39 -31.87 -3.53
CA ILE A 458 -13.09 -30.96 -4.42
C ILE A 458 -13.36 -31.66 -5.75
N ASP A 459 -14.62 -32.03 -6.02
CA ASP A 459 -15.04 -32.34 -7.39
C ASP A 459 -15.09 -31.03 -8.19
N VAL A 460 -14.06 -30.83 -9.01
CA VAL A 460 -13.89 -29.59 -9.76
C VAL A 460 -15.00 -29.38 -10.79
N ARG A 461 -15.55 -30.44 -11.39
CA ARG A 461 -16.62 -30.31 -12.39
C ARG A 461 -17.92 -29.90 -11.71
N GLU A 462 -18.30 -30.61 -10.65
CA GLU A 462 -19.49 -30.25 -9.86
C GLU A 462 -19.36 -28.83 -9.30
N PHE A 463 -18.18 -28.45 -8.82
CA PHE A 463 -17.92 -27.11 -8.33
C PHE A 463 -18.12 -26.03 -9.41
N VAL A 464 -17.60 -26.25 -10.62
CA VAL A 464 -17.79 -25.31 -11.75
C VAL A 464 -19.27 -25.19 -12.12
N ASP A 465 -19.99 -26.31 -12.20
CA ASP A 465 -21.42 -26.32 -12.53
C ASP A 465 -22.25 -25.58 -11.47
N ALA A 466 -21.96 -25.81 -10.18
CA ALA A 466 -22.60 -25.14 -9.06
C ALA A 466 -22.35 -23.60 -9.05
N ASN A 467 -21.30 -23.13 -9.70
CA ASN A 467 -20.93 -21.72 -9.78
C ASN A 467 -21.27 -21.08 -11.14
N GLY A 468 -22.26 -21.63 -11.85
CA GLY A 468 -22.83 -21.07 -13.09
C GLY A 468 -22.30 -21.70 -14.37
N GLY A 469 -21.42 -22.70 -14.25
CA GLY A 469 -20.90 -23.47 -15.38
C GLY A 469 -19.92 -22.70 -16.27
N ALA A 470 -19.33 -23.44 -17.19
CA ALA A 470 -18.35 -22.93 -18.16
C ALA A 470 -18.86 -22.97 -19.61
N ALA A 471 -20.18 -23.09 -19.80
CA ALA A 471 -20.78 -23.14 -21.13
C ALA A 471 -20.42 -21.88 -21.93
N GLY A 472 -19.87 -22.07 -23.14
CA GLY A 472 -19.40 -20.97 -23.98
C GLY A 472 -17.95 -20.51 -23.72
N TRP A 473 -17.24 -21.09 -22.74
CA TRP A 473 -15.85 -20.69 -22.44
C TRP A 473 -14.95 -20.83 -23.65
N LYS A 474 -14.97 -21.99 -24.32
CA LYS A 474 -14.12 -22.26 -25.48
C LYS A 474 -14.34 -21.23 -26.58
N GLU A 475 -15.59 -20.95 -26.91
CA GLU A 475 -15.95 -19.96 -27.93
C GLU A 475 -15.52 -18.55 -27.52
N ASN A 476 -15.67 -18.19 -26.24
CA ASN A 476 -15.27 -16.88 -25.73
C ASN A 476 -13.75 -16.70 -25.67
N ALA A 477 -13.01 -17.73 -25.23
CA ALA A 477 -11.55 -17.73 -25.20
C ALA A 477 -10.96 -17.65 -26.61
N MET A 478 -11.51 -18.39 -27.58
CA MET A 478 -11.04 -18.36 -28.97
C MET A 478 -11.29 -17.01 -29.66
N LYS A 479 -12.28 -16.21 -29.22
CA LYS A 479 -12.45 -14.82 -29.71
C LYS A 479 -11.30 -13.91 -29.33
N LEU A 480 -10.51 -14.26 -28.31
CA LEU A 480 -9.34 -13.48 -27.92
C LEU A 480 -8.24 -13.55 -28.99
N VAL A 481 -8.12 -14.67 -29.70
CA VAL A 481 -7.16 -14.86 -30.80
C VAL A 481 -7.59 -14.09 -32.05
N THR A 482 -8.89 -14.12 -32.38
CA THR A 482 -9.39 -13.59 -33.66
C THR A 482 -9.89 -12.14 -33.59
N GLY A 483 -10.18 -11.63 -32.39
CA GLY A 483 -10.64 -10.26 -32.20
C GLY A 483 -9.53 -9.22 -32.44
N LYS A 484 -9.90 -7.98 -32.81
CA LYS A 484 -8.96 -6.84 -32.76
C LYS A 484 -8.37 -6.72 -31.35
N ALA A 485 -7.09 -6.38 -31.24
CA ALA A 485 -6.46 -6.10 -29.95
C ALA A 485 -7.31 -5.06 -29.20
N LYS A 486 -7.80 -5.42 -28.01
CA LYS A 486 -8.34 -4.40 -27.10
C LYS A 486 -7.13 -3.59 -26.64
N ASN A 487 -7.11 -2.30 -26.97
CA ASN A 487 -6.20 -1.37 -26.33
C ASN A 487 -6.66 -1.25 -24.89
N HIS A 488 -5.94 -1.89 -23.98
CA HIS A 488 -6.05 -1.64 -22.55
C HIS A 488 -4.91 -0.72 -22.18
#